data_AF-A0A7C3LP22-F1
#
_entry.id   AF-A0A7C3LP22-F1
#
_cell.length_a   1.000
_cell.length_b   1.000
_cell.length_c   1.000
_cell.angle_alpha   90.00
_cell.angle_beta   90.00
_cell.angle_gamma   90.00
#
_symmetry.space_group_name_H-M   'P 1'
#
loop_
_entity.id
_entity.type
_entity.pdbx_description
1 polymer ?
#
loop_
_entity_poly.entity_id
_entity_poly.type
_entity_poly.pdbx_seq_one_letter_code
_entity_poly.pdbx_strand_id
1 'polypeptide(L)'
;MRGKDLIIAFSLASFTVALGLILYLEGLGPLPTGDLRFLAASILKNTFNPWEANLTTYSLNAVSAVIWDYRALDTILETAVLFAAVTGVTALFRGFFNVPSTNLQSFSVVVRASTRVVLPLIV
;
A
#
# COMPACT_ATOMS: atom_id res chain seq x y z
N MET A 1 -36.80 -17.51 7.21
CA MET A 1 -35.35 -17.85 7.23
C MET A 1 -35.24 -19.32 7.54
N ARG A 2 -34.46 -20.10 6.78
CA ARG A 2 -34.31 -21.55 7.09
C ARG A 2 -33.49 -21.67 8.38
N GLY A 3 -33.74 -22.70 9.19
CA GLY A 3 -33.03 -22.88 10.47
C GLY A 3 -31.50 -22.90 10.33
N LYS A 4 -30.99 -23.31 9.16
CA LYS A 4 -29.56 -23.28 8.80
C LYS A 4 -29.00 -21.86 8.71
N ASP A 5 -29.77 -20.91 8.20
CA ASP A 5 -29.35 -19.52 8.03
C ASP A 5 -29.20 -18.84 9.41
N LEU A 6 -30.06 -19.19 10.36
CA LEU A 6 -29.99 -18.69 11.74
C LEU A 6 -28.76 -19.22 12.48
N ILE A 7 -28.41 -20.49 12.29
CA ILE A 7 -27.21 -21.10 12.88
C ILE A 7 -25.95 -20.44 12.31
N ILE A 8 -25.90 -20.22 10.99
CA ILE A 8 -24.77 -19.56 10.34
C ILE A 8 -24.63 -18.13 10.86
N ALA A 9 -25.73 -17.35 10.90
CA ALA A 9 -25.71 -15.99 11.41
C ALA A 9 -25.24 -15.92 12.87
N PHE A 10 -25.72 -16.82 13.72
CA PHE A 10 -25.32 -16.88 15.13
C PHE A 10 -23.86 -17.28 15.29
N SER A 11 -23.36 -18.26 14.53
CA SER A 11 -21.94 -18.64 14.56
C SER A 11 -21.01 -17.52 14.12
N LEU A 12 -21.42 -16.74 13.10
CA LEU A 12 -20.64 -15.62 12.60
C LEU A 12 -20.59 -14.51 13.65
N ALA A 13 -21.73 -14.15 14.23
CA ALA A 13 -21.83 -13.14 15.28
C ALA A 13 -21.01 -13.54 16.52
N SER A 14 -21.13 -14.79 16.97
CA SER A 14 -20.35 -15.30 18.10
C SER A 14 -18.85 -15.28 17.83
N PHE A 15 -18.43 -15.62 16.61
CA PHE A 15 -17.02 -15.59 16.22
C PHE A 15 -16.48 -14.15 16.22
N THR A 16 -17.22 -13.19 15.65
CA THR A 16 -16.82 -11.78 15.64
C THR A 16 -16.70 -11.21 17.06
N VAL A 17 -17.63 -11.55 17.95
CA VAL A 17 -17.58 -11.12 19.36
C VAL A 17 -16.39 -11.76 20.09
N ALA A 18 -16.18 -13.07 19.91
CA ALA A 18 -15.04 -13.76 20.51
C ALA A 18 -13.70 -13.18 20.03
N LEU A 19 -13.58 -12.90 18.73
CA LEU A 19 -12.38 -12.28 18.16
C LEU A 19 -12.18 -10.86 18.72
N GLY A 20 -13.24 -10.05 18.79
CA GLY A 20 -13.18 -8.70 19.36
C GLY A 20 -12.78 -8.70 20.83
N LEU A 21 -13.24 -9.68 21.61
CA LEU A 21 -12.90 -9.82 23.03
C LEU A 21 -11.46 -10.30 23.23
N ILE A 22 -10.97 -11.24 22.40
CA ILE A 22 -9.57 -11.65 22.38
C ILE A 22 -8.66 -10.45 22.06
N LEU A 23 -9.04 -9.63 21.08
CA LEU A 23 -8.29 -8.43 20.73
C LEU A 23 -8.30 -7.39 21.86
N TYR A 24 -9.44 -7.14 22.48
CA TYR A 24 -9.58 -6.20 23.60
C TYR A 24 -8.74 -6.60 24.82
N LEU A 25 -8.64 -7.91 25.10
CA LEU A 25 -7.83 -8.45 26.19
C LEU A 25 -6.34 -8.61 25.84
N GLU A 26 -5.86 -7.97 24.77
CA GLU A 26 -4.46 -8.06 24.33
C GLU A 26 -4.01 -9.51 24.03
N GLY A 27 -4.94 -10.38 23.61
CA GLY A 27 -4.65 -11.80 23.37
C GLY A 27 -3.69 -12.07 22.21
N LEU A 28 -3.42 -11.06 21.37
CA LEU A 28 -2.39 -11.08 20.33
C LEU A 28 -1.11 -10.32 20.72
N GLY A 29 -1.00 -9.89 21.98
CA GLY A 29 0.05 -9.03 22.50
C GLY A 29 -0.46 -7.64 22.88
N PRO A 30 0.38 -6.83 23.56
CA PRO A 30 0.03 -5.51 24.01
C PRO A 30 -0.47 -4.66 22.85
N LEU A 31 -1.65 -4.07 23.01
CA LEU A 31 -2.19 -3.18 22.00
C LEU A 31 -1.31 -1.92 21.94
N PRO A 32 -1.16 -1.29 20.76
CA PRO A 32 -0.46 -0.02 20.67
C PRO A 32 -1.11 0.96 21.63
N THR A 33 -0.34 1.49 22.57
CA THR A 33 -0.81 2.55 23.47
C THR A 33 -1.16 3.78 22.63
N GLY A 34 -2.08 4.62 23.12
CA GLY A 34 -2.38 5.91 22.49
C GLY A 34 -1.19 6.88 22.47
N ASP A 35 -0.11 6.52 23.15
CA ASP A 35 1.12 7.30 23.25
C ASP A 35 2.06 7.08 22.07
N LEU A 36 2.76 8.13 21.70
CA LEU A 36 3.81 8.06 20.69
C LEU A 36 4.99 7.23 21.20
N ARG A 37 5.35 6.20 20.44
CA ARG A 37 6.60 5.47 20.65
C ARG A 37 7.78 6.44 20.52
N PHE A 38 8.83 6.22 21.31
CA PHE A 38 10.02 7.08 21.33
C PHE A 38 10.60 7.36 19.93
N LEU A 39 10.72 6.32 19.09
CA LEU A 39 11.21 6.49 17.72
C LEU A 39 10.31 7.40 16.88
N ALA A 40 8.99 7.24 16.98
CA ALA A 40 8.02 8.07 16.26
C ALA A 40 8.10 9.53 16.75
N ALA A 41 8.22 9.75 18.05
CA ALA A 41 8.40 11.09 18.61
C ALA A 41 9.71 11.76 18.13
N SER A 42 10.80 11.00 18.05
CA SER A 42 12.08 11.50 17.52
C SER A 42 12.00 11.85 16.03
N ILE A 43 11.36 11.00 15.22
CA ILE A 43 11.13 11.27 13.80
C ILE A 43 10.27 12.52 13.62
N LEU A 44 9.15 12.64 14.35
CA LEU A 44 8.27 13.82 14.28
C LEU A 44 9.01 15.10 14.66
N LYS A 45 9.81 15.05 15.72
CA LYS A 45 10.61 16.20 16.18
C LYS A 45 11.62 16.66 15.12
N ASN A 46 12.22 15.74 14.36
CA ASN A 46 13.28 16.03 13.40
C ASN A 46 12.82 16.06 11.93
N THR A 47 11.55 15.78 11.65
CA THR A 47 10.96 15.84 10.31
C THR A 47 11.02 17.27 9.76
N PHE A 48 10.64 18.25 10.59
CA PHE A 48 10.78 19.66 10.27
C PHE A 48 11.21 20.43 11.52
N ASN A 49 12.51 20.63 11.69
CA ASN A 49 13.08 21.39 12.80
C ASN A 49 14.06 22.48 12.30
N PRO A 50 13.60 23.73 12.12
CA PRO A 50 14.43 24.83 11.66
C PRO A 50 15.55 25.24 12.63
N TRP A 51 15.44 24.87 13.91
CA TRP A 51 16.39 25.26 14.95
C TRP A 51 17.56 24.29 15.09
N GLU A 52 17.44 23.07 14.54
CA GLU A 52 18.50 22.06 14.52
C GLU A 52 18.82 21.68 13.08
N ALA A 53 19.60 22.52 12.42
CA ALA A 53 19.87 22.41 10.98
C ALA A 53 20.63 21.13 10.59
N ASN A 54 21.36 20.52 11.52
CA ASN A 54 22.17 19.32 11.25
C ASN A 54 21.39 18.01 11.43
N LEU A 55 20.23 18.05 12.08
CA LEU A 55 19.44 16.86 12.42
C LEU A 55 17.97 17.07 12.05
N THR A 56 17.72 17.53 10.83
CA THR A 56 16.37 17.73 10.30
C THR A 56 16.29 17.32 8.83
N THR A 57 15.14 16.82 8.40
CA THR A 57 14.92 16.47 6.99
C THR A 57 14.27 17.60 6.18
N TYR A 58 13.81 18.65 6.87
CA TYR A 58 13.09 19.80 6.27
C TYR A 58 11.83 19.42 5.47
N SER A 59 11.27 18.23 5.70
CA SER A 59 10.02 17.81 5.07
C SER A 59 8.84 18.15 5.96
N LEU A 60 7.81 18.80 5.44
CA LEU A 60 6.56 19.04 6.19
C LEU A 60 5.71 17.76 6.34
N ASN A 61 6.04 16.71 5.60
CA ASN A 61 5.32 15.43 5.64
C ASN A 61 6.23 14.34 6.24
N ALA A 62 5.87 13.87 7.44
CA ALA A 62 6.59 12.82 8.14
C ALA A 62 6.69 11.51 7.36
N VAL A 63 5.67 11.13 6.59
CA VAL A 63 5.70 9.91 5.78
C VAL A 63 6.74 10.05 4.67
N SER A 64 6.75 11.20 3.98
CA SER A 64 7.75 11.46 2.95
C SER A 64 9.16 11.48 3.54
N ALA A 65 9.35 12.10 4.71
CA ALA A 65 10.64 12.11 5.41
C ALA A 65 11.12 10.70 5.76
N VAL A 66 10.20 9.85 6.22
CA VAL A 66 10.54 8.46 6.57
C VAL A 66 10.97 7.67 5.35
N ILE A 67 10.23 7.76 4.25
CA ILE A 67 10.48 6.95 3.05
C ILE A 67 11.73 7.47 2.29
N TRP A 68 11.99 8.78 2.30
CA TRP A 68 13.06 9.38 1.50
C TRP A 68 14.33 9.74 2.26
N ASP A 69 14.26 10.04 3.55
CA ASP A 69 15.43 10.47 4.33
C ASP A 69 15.84 9.43 5.37
N TYR A 70 14.92 9.00 6.24
CA TYR A 70 15.26 8.08 7.33
C TYR A 70 15.42 6.63 6.87
N ARG A 71 14.60 6.17 5.92
CA ARG A 71 14.56 4.79 5.41
C ARG A 71 14.67 4.77 3.88
N ALA A 72 15.44 5.70 3.32
CA ALA A 72 15.68 5.84 1.89
C ALA A 72 16.14 4.54 1.22
N LEU A 73 16.97 3.77 1.92
CA LEU A 73 17.52 2.51 1.42
C LEU A 73 16.42 1.51 1.08
N ASP A 74 15.38 1.40 1.92
CA ASP A 74 14.26 0.49 1.68
C ASP A 74 13.54 0.85 0.39
N THR A 75 13.27 2.15 0.17
CA THR A 75 12.64 2.67 -1.05
C THR A 75 13.50 2.43 -2.31
N ILE A 76 14.83 2.58 -2.18
CA ILE A 76 15.76 2.24 -3.28
C ILE A 76 15.66 0.75 -3.61
N LEU A 77 15.61 -0.13 -2.61
CA LEU A 77 15.48 -1.56 -2.84
C LEU A 77 14.10 -1.94 -3.39
N GLU A 78 13.02 -1.28 -2.97
CA GLU A 78 11.68 -1.47 -3.55
C GLU A 78 11.67 -1.13 -5.04
N THR A 79 12.26 0.01 -5.43
CA THR A 79 12.36 0.40 -6.84
C THR A 79 13.28 -0.52 -7.64
N ALA A 80 14.37 -1.02 -7.05
CA ALA A 80 15.24 -2.01 -7.66
C ALA A 80 14.52 -3.34 -7.93
N VAL A 81 13.68 -3.80 -6.99
CA VAL A 81 12.85 -5.01 -7.16
C VAL A 81 11.82 -4.79 -8.26
N LEU A 82 11.16 -3.62 -8.30
CA LEU A 82 10.22 -3.28 -9.38
C LEU A 82 10.92 -3.29 -10.75
N PHE A 83 12.10 -2.68 -10.84
CA PHE A 83 12.90 -2.68 -12.05
C PHE A 83 13.31 -4.09 -12.48
N ALA A 84 13.77 -4.93 -11.54
CA ALA A 84 14.10 -6.33 -11.79
C ALA A 84 12.88 -7.13 -12.26
N ALA A 85 11.68 -6.86 -11.73
CA ALA A 85 10.45 -7.51 -12.16
C ALA A 85 10.11 -7.17 -13.62
N VAL A 86 10.14 -5.89 -13.98
CA VAL A 86 9.85 -5.43 -15.36
C VAL A 86 10.88 -5.98 -16.35
N THR A 87 12.17 -5.91 -16.01
CA THR A 87 13.25 -6.49 -16.82
C THR A 87 13.15 -8.01 -16.93
N GLY A 88 12.77 -8.70 -15.86
CA GLY A 88 12.51 -10.14 -15.86
C GLY A 88 11.37 -10.54 -16.80
N VAL A 89 10.22 -9.85 -16.70
CA VAL A 89 9.07 -10.09 -17.60
C VAL A 89 9.45 -9.83 -19.05
N THR A 90 10.08 -8.70 -19.34
CA THR A 90 10.50 -8.36 -20.71
C THR A 90 11.54 -9.33 -21.26
N ALA A 91 12.48 -9.81 -20.44
CA ALA A 91 13.45 -10.83 -20.83
C ALA A 91 12.80 -12.18 -21.13
N LEU A 92 11.81 -12.60 -20.33
CA LEU A 92 11.06 -13.85 -20.55
C LEU A 92 10.24 -13.81 -21.83
N PHE A 93 9.56 -12.70 -22.11
CA PHE A 93 8.75 -12.56 -23.33
C PHE A 93 9.58 -12.16 -24.56
N ARG A 94 10.91 -12.03 -24.43
CA ARG A 94 11.80 -11.68 -25.54
C ARG A 94 11.84 -12.83 -26.56
N GLY A 95 11.29 -12.60 -27.74
CA GLY A 95 11.24 -13.59 -28.83
C GLY A 95 9.89 -14.29 -29.01
N PHE A 96 8.91 -14.04 -28.14
CA PHE A 96 7.53 -14.48 -28.34
C PHE A 96 6.80 -13.51 -29.30
N PHE A 97 6.98 -13.70 -30.60
CA PHE A 97 6.37 -12.85 -31.65
C PHE A 97 4.96 -13.30 -32.08
N ASN A 98 4.54 -14.52 -31.71
CA ASN A 98 3.26 -15.08 -32.09
C ASN A 98 2.31 -15.13 -30.89
N VAL A 99 1.87 -13.96 -30.44
CA VAL A 99 0.61 -13.88 -29.71
C VAL A 99 -0.47 -14.05 -30.78
N PRO A 100 -1.30 -15.11 -30.75
CA PRO A 100 -2.42 -15.21 -31.68
C PRO A 100 -3.20 -13.91 -31.56
N SER A 101 -3.35 -13.18 -32.67
CA SER A 101 -4.20 -12.00 -32.70
C SER A 101 -5.62 -12.47 -32.42
N THR A 102 -6.01 -12.45 -31.15
CA THR A 102 -7.43 -12.35 -30.83
C THR A 102 -7.92 -11.14 -31.60
N ASN A 103 -8.97 -11.34 -32.40
CA ASN A 103 -9.56 -10.35 -33.29
C ASN A 103 -9.54 -8.99 -32.57
N LEU A 104 -8.57 -8.12 -32.89
CA LEU A 104 -8.26 -6.93 -32.12
C LEU A 104 -9.38 -5.93 -32.35
N GLN A 105 -10.50 -6.15 -31.67
CA GLN A 105 -11.61 -5.22 -31.62
C GLN A 105 -11.04 -3.93 -31.05
N SER A 106 -11.10 -2.90 -31.90
CA SER A 106 -10.74 -1.56 -31.51
C SER A 106 -11.44 -1.21 -30.20
N PHE A 107 -10.74 -0.52 -29.28
CA PHE A 107 -11.36 -0.03 -28.06
C PHE A 107 -12.69 0.67 -28.37
N SER A 108 -13.69 0.46 -27.51
CA SER A 108 -14.99 1.10 -27.67
C SER A 108 -14.82 2.63 -27.75
N VAL A 109 -15.75 3.30 -28.43
CA VAL A 109 -15.73 4.77 -28.59
C VAL A 109 -15.66 5.46 -27.23
N VAL A 110 -16.32 4.88 -26.21
CA VAL A 110 -16.29 5.36 -24.82
C VAL A 110 -14.89 5.27 -24.23
N VAL A 111 -14.23 4.10 -24.30
CA VAL A 111 -12.87 3.92 -23.75
C VAL A 111 -11.87 4.85 -24.44
N ARG A 112 -11.97 4.99 -25.76
CA ARG A 112 -11.08 5.90 -26.50
C ARG A 112 -11.29 7.36 -26.12
N ALA A 113 -12.55 7.78 -25.99
CA ALA A 113 -12.89 9.14 -25.58
C ALA A 113 -12.44 9.41 -24.13
N SER A 114 -12.66 8.47 -23.21
CA SER A 114 -12.24 8.61 -21.81
C SER A 114 -10.72 8.65 -21.68
N THR A 115 -9.99 7.75 -22.34
CA THR A 115 -8.52 7.75 -22.27
C THR A 115 -7.94 9.03 -22.84
N ARG A 116 -8.51 9.60 -23.91
CA ARG A 116 -8.05 10.87 -24.48
C ARG A 116 -8.11 12.03 -23.49
N VAL A 117 -9.10 12.03 -22.59
CA VAL A 117 -9.27 13.09 -21.58
C VAL A 117 -8.47 12.78 -20.31
N VAL A 118 -8.47 11.53 -19.87
CA VAL A 118 -7.84 11.12 -18.60
C VAL A 118 -6.33 11.09 -18.70
N LEU A 119 -5.76 10.71 -19.84
CA LEU A 119 -4.31 10.58 -20.00
C LEU A 119 -3.54 11.90 -19.77
N PRO A 120 -3.94 13.07 -20.33
CA PRO A 120 -3.31 14.35 -20.00
C PRO A 120 -3.67 14.89 -18.60
N LEU A 121 -4.63 14.28 -17.89
CA LEU A 121 -4.91 14.63 -16.49
C LEU A 121 -3.98 13.87 -15.53
N ILE A 122 -3.59 12.65 -15.90
CA ILE A 122 -2.71 11.77 -15.09
C ILE A 122 -1.24 12.16 -15.23
N VAL A 123 -0.83 12.57 -16.44
CA VAL A 123 0.55 12.97 -16.77
C VAL A 123 0.73 14.45 -16.52
#